data_AF-A0A258MVH2-F1
#
_entry.id   AF-A0A258MVH2-F1
#
_cell.length_a   1.000
_cell.length_b   1.000
_cell.length_c   1.000
_cell.angle_alpha   90.00
_cell.angle_beta   90.00
_cell.angle_gamma   90.00
#
_symmetry.space_group_name_H-M   'P 1'
#
loop_
_entity.id
_entity.type
_entity.pdbx_description
1 polymer ?
#
loop_
_entity_poly.entity_id
_entity_poly.type
_entity_poly.pdbx_seq_one_letter_code
_entity_poly.pdbx_strand_id
1 'polypeptide(L)'
;MLSQNIQSSFIKSFRSHYPTRTWCINQSISDESYWTLPLCLAEAKKYRTRDEWERSSPISYQKAINRGWLIKCTAHIVGFKRRSTVPVIWTLERCIEMAKQCQKRAEFKERFHYPYEKARKNGWLDICCAHMGKVV
;
A
#
# COMPACT_ATOMS: atom_id res chain seq x y z
N MET A 1 4.59 -40.05 45.08
CA MET A 1 4.58 -39.67 43.65
C MET A 1 4.35 -38.16 43.59
N LEU A 2 4.97 -37.45 42.64
CA LEU A 2 5.34 -36.00 42.68
C LEU A 2 6.74 -35.84 43.31
N SER A 3 7.70 -35.11 42.76
CA SER A 3 7.71 -34.13 41.67
C SER A 3 9.18 -34.03 41.19
N GLN A 4 9.44 -34.05 39.88
CA GLN A 4 10.79 -33.84 39.36
C GLN A 4 11.09 -32.33 39.23
N ASN A 5 12.00 -31.91 40.10
CA ASN A 5 13.15 -31.03 39.88
C ASN A 5 13.14 -30.01 38.71
N ILE A 6 12.79 -28.77 39.06
CA ILE A 6 13.51 -27.48 38.85
C ILE A 6 14.91 -27.62 38.18
N GLN A 7 15.37 -26.81 37.21
CA GLN A 7 15.59 -25.36 37.24
C GLN A 7 16.12 -24.86 35.88
N SER A 8 15.83 -23.59 35.58
CA SER A 8 16.77 -22.61 34.98
C SER A 8 17.06 -22.73 33.47
N SER A 9 16.83 -21.72 32.65
CA SER A 9 17.34 -20.35 32.80
C SER A 9 16.65 -19.39 31.82
N PHE A 10 16.45 -18.15 32.26
CA PHE A 10 16.60 -16.89 31.51
C PHE A 10 16.30 -16.96 29.98
N ILE A 11 15.27 -16.30 29.46
CA ILE A 11 15.28 -14.87 29.15
C ILE A 11 13.85 -14.32 29.26
N LYS A 12 13.69 -13.30 30.10
CA LYS A 12 12.51 -12.44 30.18
C LYS A 12 12.41 -11.62 28.90
N SER A 13 11.58 -12.00 27.94
CA SER A 13 11.11 -11.03 26.93
C SER A 13 9.93 -10.27 27.53
N PHE A 14 10.19 -9.02 27.92
CA PHE A 14 9.21 -8.02 28.31
C PHE A 14 7.98 -8.06 27.37
N ARG A 15 6.88 -8.69 27.83
CA ARG A 15 5.56 -8.41 27.25
C ARG A 15 5.15 -7.07 27.80
N SER A 16 5.35 -6.04 27.00
CA SER A 16 4.86 -4.72 27.32
C SER A 16 3.35 -4.77 27.58
N HIS A 17 2.93 -4.52 28.81
CA HIS A 17 1.53 -4.31 29.19
C HIS A 17 1.07 -2.90 28.78
N TYR A 18 1.26 -2.52 27.52
CA TYR A 18 0.32 -1.58 26.93
C TYR A 18 -0.81 -2.42 26.31
N PRO A 19 -2.07 -2.23 26.71
CA PRO A 19 -3.16 -2.73 25.90
C PRO A 19 -3.08 -2.00 24.56
N THR A 20 -2.75 -2.70 23.48
CA THR A 20 -2.95 -2.16 22.14
C THR A 20 -4.40 -1.68 22.08
N ARG A 21 -4.61 -0.40 21.82
CA ARG A 21 -5.91 0.26 21.78
C ARG A 21 -6.74 -0.30 20.63
N THR A 22 -7.30 -1.49 20.81
CA THR A 22 -8.23 -2.15 19.88
C THR A 22 -9.61 -1.57 20.09
N TRP A 23 -9.80 -0.29 19.71
CA TRP A 23 -11.09 0.39 19.89
C TRP A 23 -12.03 0.29 18.68
N CYS A 24 -11.65 -0.36 17.58
CA CYS A 24 -12.56 -0.56 16.44
C CYS A 24 -12.17 -1.77 15.58
N ILE A 25 -12.27 -3.02 16.07
CA ILE A 25 -12.45 -4.19 15.18
C ILE A 25 -13.34 -5.21 15.89
N ASN A 26 -14.65 -4.94 15.95
CA ASN A 26 -15.63 -6.01 16.02
C ASN A 26 -15.80 -6.58 14.60
N GLN A 27 -14.81 -7.34 14.15
CA GLN A 27 -15.03 -8.28 13.06
C GLN A 27 -14.87 -9.67 13.64
N SER A 28 -16.02 -10.36 13.70
CA SER A 28 -16.07 -11.77 13.94
C SER A 28 -15.04 -12.46 13.06
N ILE A 29 -14.24 -13.31 13.69
CA ILE A 29 -13.37 -14.30 13.06
C ILE A 29 -14.29 -15.17 12.21
N SER A 30 -14.63 -14.70 11.01
CA SER A 30 -15.31 -15.50 10.00
C SER A 30 -14.21 -16.06 9.12
N ASP A 31 -13.80 -17.25 9.56
CA ASP A 31 -13.04 -18.28 8.87
C ASP A 31 -12.41 -17.87 7.55
N GLU A 32 -11.08 -17.89 7.52
CA GLU A 32 -10.31 -17.82 6.27
C GLU A 32 -10.75 -18.83 5.20
N SER A 33 -11.52 -19.84 5.62
CA SER A 33 -12.12 -20.91 4.81
C SER A 33 -13.44 -20.54 4.13
N TYR A 34 -14.24 -19.61 4.67
CA TYR A 34 -15.59 -19.34 4.13
C TYR A 34 -15.55 -18.71 2.73
N TRP A 35 -14.61 -17.79 2.50
CA TRP A 35 -14.49 -17.07 1.24
C TRP A 35 -13.71 -17.86 0.19
N THR A 36 -14.46 -18.60 -0.64
CA THR A 36 -13.96 -19.28 -1.83
C THR A 36 -14.03 -18.38 -3.07
N LEU A 37 -13.21 -18.67 -4.08
CA LEU A 37 -13.19 -17.94 -5.36
C LEU A 37 -14.58 -17.76 -5.99
N PRO A 38 -15.43 -18.81 -6.11
CA PRO A 38 -16.76 -18.65 -6.73
C PRO A 38 -17.68 -17.73 -5.93
N LEU A 39 -17.63 -17.76 -4.59
CA LEU A 39 -18.43 -16.88 -3.74
C LEU A 39 -18.01 -15.42 -3.90
N CYS A 40 -16.71 -15.14 -3.89
CA CYS A 40 -16.20 -13.80 -4.16
C CYS A 40 -16.60 -13.29 -5.55
N LEU A 41 -16.62 -14.17 -6.55
CA LEU A 41 -17.03 -13.83 -7.91
C LEU A 41 -18.54 -13.53 -7.99
N ALA A 42 -19.38 -14.32 -7.32
CA ALA A 42 -20.81 -14.08 -7.23
C ALA A 42 -21.13 -12.74 -6.51
N GLU A 43 -20.42 -12.42 -5.44
CA GLU A 43 -20.54 -11.12 -4.76
C GLU A 43 -20.07 -9.97 -5.66
N ALA A 44 -18.90 -10.09 -6.29
CA ALA A 44 -18.36 -9.02 -7.13
C ALA A 44 -19.27 -8.69 -8.32
N LYS A 45 -19.96 -9.70 -8.88
CA LYS A 45 -20.94 -9.53 -9.98
C LYS A 45 -22.13 -8.63 -9.63
N LYS A 46 -22.46 -8.47 -8.34
CA LYS A 46 -23.57 -7.60 -7.91
C LYS A 46 -23.26 -6.12 -8.11
N TYR A 47 -21.99 -5.75 -8.15
CA TYR A 47 -21.54 -4.37 -8.18
C TYR A 47 -21.03 -3.98 -9.55
N ARG A 48 -21.33 -2.74 -9.97
CA ARG A 48 -20.94 -2.22 -11.28
C ARG A 48 -19.51 -1.68 -11.26
N THR A 49 -19.06 -1.19 -10.11
CA THR A 49 -17.73 -0.59 -9.94
C THR A 49 -16.96 -1.24 -8.79
N ARG A 50 -15.63 -1.20 -8.88
CA ARG A 50 -14.75 -1.75 -7.85
C ARG A 50 -14.85 -1.00 -6.53
N ASP A 51 -14.99 0.33 -6.59
CA ASP A 51 -15.05 1.16 -5.38
C ASP A 51 -16.36 0.96 -4.62
N GLU A 52 -17.45 0.71 -5.34
CA GLU A 52 -18.73 0.29 -4.74
C GLU A 52 -18.60 -1.07 -4.05
N TRP A 53 -17.97 -2.05 -4.70
CA TRP A 53 -17.73 -3.36 -4.10
C TRP A 53 -16.87 -3.27 -2.83
N GLU A 54 -15.82 -2.45 -2.82
CA GLU A 54 -14.96 -2.23 -1.66
C GLU A 54 -15.73 -1.62 -0.47
N ARG A 55 -16.64 -0.68 -0.72
CA ARG A 55 -17.44 -0.03 0.32
C ARG A 55 -18.54 -0.93 0.87
N SER A 56 -19.25 -1.63 0.00
CA SER A 56 -20.38 -2.46 0.38
C SER A 56 -19.96 -3.78 1.01
N SER A 57 -18.90 -4.42 0.48
CA SER A 57 -18.46 -5.75 0.89
C SER A 57 -16.93 -5.79 1.11
N PRO A 58 -16.40 -5.08 2.14
CA PRO A 58 -14.96 -4.94 2.35
C PRO A 58 -14.26 -6.28 2.61
N ILE A 59 -14.91 -7.24 3.27
CA ILE A 59 -14.33 -8.54 3.61
C ILE A 59 -14.08 -9.38 2.35
N SER A 60 -15.09 -9.49 1.47
CA SER A 60 -14.97 -10.21 0.20
C SER A 60 -13.92 -9.57 -0.70
N TYR A 61 -13.91 -8.24 -0.76
CA TYR A 61 -12.92 -7.46 -1.49
C TYR A 61 -11.49 -7.70 -0.99
N GLN A 62 -11.27 -7.67 0.33
CA GLN A 62 -9.96 -7.89 0.93
C GLN A 62 -9.44 -9.32 0.71
N LYS A 63 -10.32 -10.34 0.80
CA LYS A 63 -9.95 -11.72 0.47
C LYS A 63 -9.54 -11.87 -1.00
N ALA A 64 -10.26 -11.21 -1.91
CA ALA A 64 -9.91 -11.20 -3.33
C ALA A 64 -8.55 -10.51 -3.60
N ILE A 65 -8.18 -9.46 -2.86
CA ILE A 65 -6.84 -8.87 -2.95
C ILE A 65 -5.79 -9.85 -2.42
N ASN A 66 -5.95 -10.34 -1.19
CA ASN A 66 -4.95 -11.15 -0.49
C ASN A 66 -4.61 -12.43 -1.27
N ARG A 67 -5.60 -13.02 -1.96
CA ARG A 67 -5.43 -14.22 -2.79
C ARG A 67 -5.19 -13.93 -4.27
N GLY A 68 -5.12 -12.65 -4.67
CA GLY A 68 -4.88 -12.24 -6.06
C GLY A 68 -6.04 -12.52 -7.03
N TRP A 69 -7.26 -12.76 -6.52
CA TRP A 69 -8.45 -13.03 -7.33
C TRP A 69 -9.10 -11.78 -7.91
N LEU A 70 -8.63 -10.58 -7.52
CA LEU A 70 -9.21 -9.31 -7.92
C LEU A 70 -9.47 -9.22 -9.43
N ILE A 71 -8.50 -9.60 -10.27
CA ILE A 71 -8.62 -9.56 -11.74
C ILE A 71 -9.77 -10.46 -12.24
N LYS A 72 -9.96 -11.63 -11.63
CA LYS A 72 -11.03 -12.57 -12.00
C LYS A 72 -12.39 -12.05 -11.54
N CYS A 73 -12.46 -11.52 -10.32
CA CYS A 73 -13.68 -10.98 -9.75
C CYS A 73 -14.18 -9.71 -10.46
N THR A 74 -13.28 -8.88 -11.00
CA THR A 74 -13.63 -7.61 -11.66
C THR A 74 -13.62 -7.71 -13.19
N ALA A 75 -13.59 -8.91 -13.77
CA ALA A 75 -13.55 -9.10 -15.21
C ALA A 75 -14.78 -8.51 -15.95
N HIS A 76 -15.92 -8.39 -15.28
CA HIS A 76 -17.13 -7.74 -15.81
C HIS A 76 -17.09 -6.21 -15.75
N ILE A 77 -16.16 -5.63 -14.99
CA ILE A 77 -16.04 -4.19 -14.79
C ILE A 77 -15.19 -3.60 -15.92
N VAL A 78 -15.86 -2.99 -16.91
CA VAL A 78 -15.20 -2.35 -18.04
C VAL A 78 -14.34 -1.17 -17.56
N GLY A 79 -13.08 -1.11 -18.02
CA GLY A 79 -12.14 -0.03 -17.69
C GLY A 79 -11.34 -0.25 -16.40
N PHE A 80 -11.50 -1.39 -15.72
CA PHE A 80 -10.68 -1.71 -14.56
C PHE A 80 -9.22 -1.95 -14.95
N LYS A 81 -8.33 -1.01 -14.59
CA LYS A 81 -6.89 -1.19 -14.62
C LYS A 81 -6.37 -1.30 -13.21
N ARG A 82 -5.82 -2.47 -12.85
CA ARG A 82 -5.10 -2.63 -11.58
C ARG A 82 -3.97 -1.60 -11.55
N ARG A 83 -3.84 -0.84 -10.46
CA ARG A 83 -2.66 0.00 -10.23
C ARG A 83 -1.42 -0.89 -10.36
N SER A 84 -0.47 -0.52 -11.23
CA SER A 84 0.75 -1.30 -11.41
C SER A 84 1.40 -1.52 -10.05
N THR A 85 1.61 -2.78 -9.68
CA THR A 85 2.35 -3.14 -8.46
C THR A 85 3.83 -2.77 -8.59
N VAL A 86 4.34 -2.61 -9.82
CA VAL A 86 5.72 -2.21 -10.05
C VAL A 86 5.89 -0.77 -9.54
N PRO A 87 6.82 -0.52 -8.60
CA PRO A 87 7.11 0.83 -8.16
C PRO A 87 7.48 1.68 -9.37
N VAL A 88 6.98 2.91 -9.43
CA VAL A 88 7.30 3.83 -10.52
C VAL A 88 8.82 3.96 -10.61
N ILE A 89 9.38 3.48 -11.72
CA ILE A 89 10.81 3.64 -12.00
C ILE A 89 11.01 5.11 -12.36
N TRP A 90 11.71 5.81 -11.48
CA TRP A 90 12.09 7.20 -11.68
C TRP A 90 13.38 7.26 -12.51
N THR A 91 13.24 7.54 -13.80
CA THR A 91 14.33 7.87 -14.73
C THR A 91 14.67 9.36 -14.66
N LEU A 92 15.86 9.72 -15.13
CA LEU A 92 16.31 11.12 -15.21
C LEU A 92 15.32 11.98 -16.01
N GLU A 93 14.90 11.52 -17.19
CA GLU A 93 13.95 12.21 -18.07
C GLU A 93 12.65 12.54 -17.35
N ARG A 94 12.09 11.56 -16.63
CA ARG A 94 10.86 11.75 -15.85
C ARG A 94 11.05 12.75 -14.72
N CYS A 95 12.20 12.73 -14.04
CA CYS A 95 12.52 13.75 -13.04
C CYS A 95 12.59 15.16 -13.65
N ILE A 96 13.13 15.29 -14.86
CA ILE A 96 13.19 16.57 -15.61
C ILE A 96 11.78 17.03 -15.99
N GLU A 97 10.93 16.15 -16.50
CA GLU A 97 9.54 16.48 -16.85
C GLU A 97 8.74 17.01 -15.64
N MET A 98 8.89 16.37 -14.48
CA MET A 98 8.26 16.84 -13.25
C MET A 98 8.87 18.16 -12.78
N ALA A 99 10.19 18.33 -12.89
CA ALA A 99 10.88 19.56 -12.50
C ALA A 99 10.49 20.75 -13.39
N LYS A 100 10.27 20.53 -14.70
CA LYS A 100 9.80 21.58 -15.64
C LYS A 100 8.46 22.19 -15.26
N GLN A 101 7.62 21.46 -14.52
CA GLN A 101 6.33 21.98 -14.03
C GLN A 101 6.48 22.95 -12.85
N CYS A 102 7.67 23.01 -12.24
CA CYS A 102 7.97 23.90 -11.13
C CYS A 102 8.89 25.04 -11.58
N GLN A 103 8.66 26.23 -11.03
CA GLN A 103 9.50 27.40 -11.31
C GLN A 103 10.65 27.53 -10.31
N LYS A 104 10.45 27.07 -9.07
CA LYS A 104 11.43 27.15 -7.98
C LYS A 104 11.83 25.77 -7.48
N ARG A 105 13.08 25.64 -7.02
CA ARG A 105 13.59 24.39 -6.42
C ARG A 105 12.83 24.00 -5.13
N ALA A 106 12.40 24.97 -4.34
CA ALA A 106 11.57 24.72 -3.15
C ALA A 106 10.20 24.12 -3.52
N GLU A 107 9.56 24.67 -4.56
CA GLU A 107 8.29 24.17 -5.07
C GLU A 107 8.43 22.73 -5.59
N PHE A 108 9.53 22.42 -6.27
CA PHE A 108 9.81 21.06 -6.74
C PHE A 108 9.91 20.05 -5.59
N LYS A 109 10.50 20.43 -4.45
CA LYS A 109 10.58 19.59 -3.26
C LYS A 109 9.21 19.35 -2.62
N GLU A 110 8.36 20.38 -2.56
CA GLU A 110 7.05 20.31 -1.90
C GLU A 110 6.00 19.58 -2.74
N ARG A 111 5.87 19.93 -4.03
CA ARG A 111 4.91 19.29 -4.92
C ARG A 111 5.33 17.88 -5.32
N PHE A 112 6.61 17.67 -5.56
CA PHE A 112 7.14 16.46 -6.18
C PHE A 112 8.23 15.80 -5.33
N HIS A 113 7.87 15.45 -4.08
CA HIS A 113 8.77 14.82 -3.12
C HIS A 113 9.52 13.58 -3.67
N TYR A 114 8.82 12.64 -4.31
CA TYR A 114 9.45 11.41 -4.82
C TYR A 114 10.47 11.67 -5.96
N PRO A 115 10.13 12.42 -7.02
CA PRO A 115 11.11 12.85 -8.04
C PRO A 115 12.30 13.61 -7.45
N TYR A 116 12.05 14.54 -6.53
CA TYR A 116 13.09 15.35 -5.90
C TYR A 116 14.08 14.49 -5.11
N GLU A 117 13.58 13.60 -4.25
CA GLU A 117 14.42 12.71 -3.46
C GLU A 117 15.22 11.74 -4.32
N LYS A 118 14.63 11.22 -5.40
CA LYS A 118 15.37 10.36 -6.35
C LYS A 118 16.48 11.14 -7.04
N ALA A 119 16.17 12.34 -7.54
CA ALA A 119 17.16 13.20 -8.16
C ALA A 119 18.28 13.58 -7.18
N ARG A 120 17.96 13.82 -5.89
CA ARG A 120 18.95 14.09 -4.85
C ARG A 120 19.90 12.91 -4.63
N LYS A 121 19.35 11.71 -4.48
CA LYS A 121 20.13 10.48 -4.23
C LYS A 121 21.05 10.13 -5.40
N ASN A 122 20.63 10.45 -6.62
CA ASN A 122 21.37 10.14 -7.84
C ASN A 122 22.24 11.30 -8.36
N GLY A 123 22.27 12.46 -7.67
CA GLY A 123 23.02 13.64 -8.11
C GLY A 123 22.43 14.36 -9.33
N TRP A 124 21.16 14.13 -9.67
CA TRP A 124 20.49 14.72 -10.84
C TRP A 124 19.86 16.09 -10.58
N LEU A 125 19.92 16.60 -9.35
CA LEU A 125 19.22 17.85 -9.00
C LEU A 125 19.68 19.04 -9.84
N ASP A 126 20.96 19.13 -10.16
CA ASP A 126 21.47 20.26 -10.94
C ASP A 126 20.99 20.20 -12.40
N ILE A 127 20.84 18.99 -12.95
CA ILE A 127 20.28 18.77 -14.29
C ILE A 127 18.77 19.09 -14.29
N CYS A 128 18.04 18.57 -13.31
CA CYS A 128 16.59 18.77 -13.20
C CYS A 128 16.21 20.22 -12.91
N CYS A 129 17.04 20.96 -12.17
CA CYS A 129 16.78 22.35 -11.79
C CYS A 129 17.57 23.37 -12.62
N ALA A 130 18.21 22.97 -13.71
CA ALA A 130 19.01 23.87 -14.55
C ALA A 130 18.19 25.04 -15.11
N HIS A 131 16.89 24.84 -15.40
CA HIS A 131 15.99 25.89 -15.88
C HIS A 131 15.52 26.84 -14.77
N MET A 132 15.64 26.45 -13.51
CA MET A 132 15.17 27.22 -12.34
C MET A 132 16.23 28.23 -11.87
N GLY A 133 17.02 28.77 -12.81
CA GLY A 133 18.21 29.59 -12.57
C GLY A 133 18.08 30.50 -11.34
N LYS A 134 19.13 30.50 -10.51
CA LYS A 134 19.15 31.14 -9.18
C LYS A 134 18.50 32.53 -9.24
N VAL A 135 17.40 32.70 -8.52
CA VAL A 135 16.99 34.04 -8.10
C VAL A 135 18.14 34.52 -7.21
N VAL A 136 18.98 35.40 -7.78
CA VAL A 136 20.04 36.13 -7.08
C VAL A 136 19.40 36.97 -5.98
#